data_AF-A0A4E0R0G2-F1
#
_entry.id   AF-A0A4E0R0G2-F1
#
_cell.length_a   1.000
_cell.length_b   1.000
_cell.length_c   1.000
_cell.angle_alpha   90.00
_cell.angle_beta   90.00
_cell.angle_gamma   90.00
#
_symmetry.space_group_name_H-M   'P 1'
#
loop_
_entity.id
_entity.type
_entity.pdbx_description
1 polymer ?
#
loop_
_entity_poly.entity_id
_entity_poly.type
_entity_poly.pdbx_seq_one_letter_code
_entity_poly.pdbx_strand_id
1 'polypeptide(L)' 'MALENLNQKKDILSFCDVRIEQLTNDRKKVLTQCEDEFKYEINSKFAAKIEEINHIKNIVNDGKLDDHSKYDFDKIE' A
#
# COMPACT_ATOMS: atom_id res chain seq x y z
N MET A 1 -6.93 -1.15 25.23
CA MET A 1 -7.04 0.00 24.31
C MET A 1 -5.68 0.53 23.86
N ALA A 2 -4.90 1.27 24.65
CA ALA A 2 -3.63 1.86 24.14
C ALA A 2 -2.60 0.84 23.63
N LEU A 3 -2.42 -0.30 24.31
CA LEU A 3 -1.48 -1.35 23.90
C LEU A 3 -1.95 -2.10 22.64
N GLU A 4 -3.25 -2.32 22.50
CA GLU A 4 -3.85 -2.95 21.31
C GLU A 4 -3.68 -2.05 20.07
N ASN A 5 -3.87 -0.74 20.23
CA ASN A 5 -3.66 0.24 19.15
C ASN A 5 -2.20 0.30 18.70
N LEU A 6 -1.23 0.15 19.63
CA LEU A 6 0.19 0.08 19.30
C LEU A 6 0.54 -1.18 18.53
N ASN A 7 -0.05 -2.33 18.89
CA ASN A 7 0.14 -3.57 18.15
C ASN A 7 -0.48 -3.48 16.75
N GLN A 8 -1.70 -2.96 16.62
CA GLN A 8 -2.35 -2.73 15.33
C GLN A 8 -1.54 -1.80 14.42
N LYS A 9 -1.01 -0.69 14.97
CA LYS A 9 -0.11 0.20 14.22
C LYS A 9 1.10 -0.55 13.70
N LYS A 10 1.78 -1.32 14.56
CA LYS A 10 2.96 -2.10 14.18
C LYS A 10 2.65 -3.12 13.09
N ASP A 11 1.52 -3.81 13.20
CA ASP A 11 1.10 -4.83 12.23
C ASP A 11 0.80 -4.20 10.87
N ILE A 12 0.11 -3.05 10.84
CA ILE A 12 -0.17 -2.32 9.60
C ILE A 12 1.14 -1.84 8.94
N LEU A 13 2.06 -1.25 9.72
CA LEU A 13 3.35 -0.81 9.19
C LEU A 13 4.17 -1.98 8.64
N SER A 14 4.19 -3.11 9.35
CA SER A 14 4.86 -4.33 8.89
C SER A 14 4.24 -4.87 7.61
N PHE A 15 2.91 -4.84 7.48
CA PHE A 15 2.22 -5.24 6.27
C PHE A 15 2.59 -4.33 5.08
N CYS A 16 2.62 -3.01 5.29
CA CYS A 16 3.04 -2.04 4.27
C CYS A 16 4.46 -2.35 3.77
N ASP A 17 5.41 -2.58 4.68
CA ASP A 17 6.80 -2.87 4.33
C ASP A 17 6.95 -4.15 3.49
N VAL A 18 6.33 -5.24 3.94
CA VAL A 18 6.33 -6.51 3.21
C VAL A 18 5.69 -6.33 1.83
N ARG A 19 4.58 -5.59 1.74
CA ARG A 19 3.86 -5.41 0.47
C ARG A 19 4.65 -4.56 -0.52
N ILE A 20 5.33 -3.52 -0.06
CA ILE A 20 6.22 -2.69 -0.90
C ILE A 20 7.37 -3.52 -1.45
N GLU A 21 7.98 -4.37 -0.62
CA GLU A 21 9.06 -5.26 -1.05
C GLU A 21 8.57 -6.24 -2.13
N GLN A 22 7.42 -6.89 -1.91
CA GLN A 22 6.79 -7.77 -2.89
C GLN A 22 6.54 -7.06 -4.22
N LEU A 23 5.89 -5.89 -4.19
CA LEU A 23 5.60 -5.13 -5.41
C LEU A 23 6.87 -4.68 -6.14
N THR A 24 7.93 -4.35 -5.40
CA THR A 24 9.22 -3.98 -5.97
C THR A 24 9.87 -5.16 -6.69
N ASN A 25 9.79 -6.36 -6.11
CA ASN A 25 10.32 -7.59 -6.70
C ASN A 25 9.48 -8.05 -7.90
N ASP A 26 8.15 -8.00 -7.78
CA ASP A 26 7.22 -8.30 -8.87
C ASP A 26 7.44 -7.34 -10.04
N ARG A 27 7.58 -6.03 -9.78
CA ARG A 27 7.89 -5.04 -10.81
C ARG A 27 9.15 -5.42 -11.59
N LYS A 28 10.24 -5.76 -10.89
CA LYS A 28 11.48 -6.19 -11.55
C LYS A 28 11.25 -7.41 -12.43
N LYS A 29 10.56 -8.43 -11.92
CA LYS A 29 10.25 -9.66 -12.66
C LYS A 29 9.41 -9.38 -13.90
N VAL A 30 8.32 -8.62 -13.78
CA VAL A 30 7.46 -8.30 -14.93
C VAL A 30 8.20 -7.46 -15.96
N LEU A 31 8.94 -6.43 -15.55
CA LEU A 31 9.69 -5.59 -16.49
C LEU A 31 10.80 -6.34 -17.23
N THR A 32 11.34 -7.43 -16.67
CA THR A 32 12.29 -8.29 -17.39
C THR A 32 11.64 -9.20 -18.43
N GLN A 33 10.33 -9.43 -18.33
CA GLN A 33 9.60 -10.37 -19.18
C GLN A 33 8.65 -9.70 -20.17
N CYS A 34 8.35 -8.41 -20.00
CA CYS A 34 7.43 -7.70 -20.89
C CYS A 34 8.14 -7.03 -22.06
N GLU A 35 7.38 -6.86 -23.15
CA GLU A 35 7.80 -6.13 -24.33
C GLU A 35 8.00 -4.63 -24.01
N ASP A 36 8.91 -3.98 -24.75
CA ASP A 36 9.33 -2.61 -24.48
C ASP A 36 8.17 -1.61 -24.51
N GLU A 37 7.18 -1.83 -25.38
CA GLU A 37 6.01 -0.95 -25.51
C GLU A 37 5.14 -0.90 -24.25
N PHE A 38 5.13 -1.96 -23.43
CA PHE A 38 4.35 -2.02 -22.19
C PHE A 38 5.13 -1.61 -20.94
N LYS A 39 6.47 -1.48 -21.03
CA LYS A 39 7.32 -1.22 -19.85
C LYS A 39 6.94 0.05 -19.12
N TYR A 40 6.63 1.12 -19.86
CA TYR A 40 6.24 2.39 -19.25
C TYR A 40 4.93 2.28 -18.45
N GLU A 41 3.90 1.68 -19.06
CA GLU A 41 2.60 1.51 -18.42
C GLU A 41 2.70 0.62 -17.17
N ILE A 42 3.39 -0.52 -17.29
CA ILE A 42 3.60 -1.46 -16.19
C ILE A 42 4.38 -0.78 -15.05
N ASN A 43 5.48 -0.10 -15.36
CA ASN A 43 6.27 0.60 -14.36
C ASN A 43 5.44 1.68 -13.64
N SER A 44 4.60 2.41 -14.38
CA SER A 44 3.73 3.45 -13.82
C SER A 44 2.69 2.88 -12.87
N LYS A 45 2.06 1.74 -13.21
CA LYS A 45 1.09 1.05 -12.34
C LYS A 45 1.72 0.57 -11.04
N PHE A 46 2.91 -0.04 -11.10
CA PHE A 46 3.63 -0.46 -9.89
C PHE A 46 4.06 0.74 -9.04
N ALA A 47 4.56 1.81 -9.66
CA ALA A 47 4.95 3.03 -8.95
C ALA A 47 3.77 3.65 -8.20
N ALA A 48 2.62 3.81 -8.87
CA ALA A 48 1.41 4.36 -8.25
C ALA A 48 0.95 3.51 -7.05
N LYS A 49 1.00 2.18 -7.15
CA LYS A 49 0.59 1.31 -6.03
C LYS A 49 1.54 1.37 -4.85
N ILE A 50 2.85 1.47 -5.11
CA ILE A 50 3.85 1.65 -4.05
C ILE A 50 3.67 3.01 -3.36
N GLU A 51 3.37 4.06 -4.11
CA GLU A 51 3.08 5.40 -3.57
C GLU A 51 1.83 5.40 -2.68
N GLU A 52 0.76 4.74 -3.10
CA GLU A 52 -0.47 4.57 -2.29
C GLU A 52 -0.17 3.88 -0.95
N ILE A 53 0.63 2.81 -0.95
CA ILE A 53 1.00 2.11 0.29
C ILE A 53 1.91 2.97 1.17
N ASN A 54 2.85 3.72 0.59
CA ASN A 54 3.65 4.69 1.34
C ASN A 54 2.78 5.79 1.96
N HIS A 55 1.74 6.25 1.26
CA HIS A 55 0.79 7.21 1.79
C HIS A 55 0.03 6.66 3.01
N ILE A 56 -0.46 5.43 2.94
CA ILE A 56 -1.09 4.73 4.08
C ILE A 56 -0.10 4.61 5.24
N LYS A 57 1.14 4.21 4.97
CA LYS A 57 2.20 4.08 5.97
C LYS A 57 2.46 5.41 6.68
N ASN A 58 2.44 6.53 5.95
CA ASN A 58 2.61 7.87 6.52
C ASN A 58 1.43 8.26 7.41
N ILE A 59 0.17 8.03 6.97
CA ILE A 59 -1.04 8.28 7.79
C ILE A 59 -0.97 7.53 9.13
N VAL A 60 -0.60 6.25 9.08
CA VAL A 60 -0.47 5.38 10.25
C VAL A 60 0.67 5.84 11.17
N ASN A 61 1.79 6.27 10.60
CA ASN A 61 2.92 6.83 11.35
C ASN A 61 2.57 8.14 12.05
N ASP A 62 1.90 9.06 11.36
CA ASP A 62 1.47 10.38 11.87
C ASP A 62 0.36 10.29 12.92
N GLY A 63 -0.17 9.08 13.18
CA GLY A 63 -1.21 8.87 14.18
C GLY A 63 -2.59 9.36 13.75
N LYS A 64 -2.79 9.69 12.47
CA LYS A 64 -4.10 10.04 11.87
C LYS A 64 -4.94 8.79 11.54
N LEU A 65 -4.79 7.73 12.33
CA LEU A 65 -5.81 6.69 12.38
C LEU A 65 -6.95 7.25 13.23
N ASP A 66 -7.69 8.23 12.70
CA ASP A 66 -8.92 8.67 13.33
C ASP A 66 -9.87 7.47 13.37
N ASP A 67 -10.43 7.22 14.55
CA ASP A 67 -11.30 6.11 14.94
C ASP A 67 -12.69 6.12 14.23
N HIS A 68 -12.79 6.85 13.13
CA HIS A 68 -14.00 7.06 12.35
C HIS A 68 -13.72 6.96 10.86
N SER A 69 -13.53 5.73 10.38
CA SER A 69 -13.97 5.41 9.04
C SER A 69 -14.86 4.18 9.06
N LYS A 70 -16.13 4.43 9.41
CA LYS A 70 -17.23 3.75 8.75
C LYS A 70 -17.11 4.09 7.26
N TYR A 71 -16.29 3.34 6.53
CA TYR A 71 -16.46 3.26 5.09
C TYR A 71 -17.75 2.47 4.87
N ASP A 72 -18.86 3.20 4.80
CA ASP A 72 -20.12 2.70 4.26
C ASP A 72 -19.86 2.25 2.82
N PHE A 73 -19.70 0.94 2.63
CA PHE A 73 -19.79 0.29 1.33
C PHE A 73 -21.25 0.21 0.81
N ASP A 74 -22.20 0.85 1.50
CA ASP A 74 -23.64 0.71 1.27
C ASP A 74 -24.25 1.75 0.31
N LYS A 75 -23.45 2.44 -0.53
CA LYS A 75 -24.01 3.34 -1.57
C LYS A 75 -23.28 3.27 -2.90
N ILE A 76 -23.31 2.09 -3.53
CA ILE A 76 -23.24 2.01 -4.99
C ILE A 76 -24.50 1.24 -5.43
N GLU A 77 -25.58 1.99 -5.60
CA GLU A 77 -26.72 1.66 -6.48
C GLU A 77 -26.50 2.36 -7.83
#